data_AF-A0A4R5VWM8-F1
#
_entry.id   AF-A0A4R5VWM8-F1
#
_cell.length_a   1.000
_cell.length_b   1.000
_cell.length_c   1.000
_cell.angle_alpha   90.00
_cell.angle_beta   90.00
_cell.angle_gamma   90.00
#
_symmetry.space_group_name_H-M   'P 1'
#
loop_
_entity.id
_entity.type
_entity.pdbx_description
1 polymer ?
#
loop_
_entity_poly.entity_id
_entity_poly.type
_entity_poly.pdbx_seq_one_letter_code
_entity_poly.pdbx_strand_id
1 'polypeptide(L)' 'VAAIPDQPEMHLRPNKLVAYKTVASVMAAAQRLGVTKIGMVGNEQFVD' A
#
# COMPACT_ATOMS: atom_id res chain seq x y z
N VAL A 1 -7.57 23.09 18.66
CA VAL A 1 -7.65 21.77 18.00
C VAL A 1 -6.24 21.21 17.95
N ALA A 2 -5.99 20.02 18.50
CA ALA A 2 -4.70 19.34 18.35
C ALA A 2 -4.57 18.83 16.91
N ALA A 3 -3.44 19.11 16.25
CA ALA A 3 -3.18 18.60 14.90
C ALA A 3 -2.91 17.09 14.97
N ILE A 4 -3.59 16.31 14.13
CA ILE A 4 -3.27 14.90 13.92
C ILE A 4 -1.91 14.86 13.21
N PRO A 5 -0.93 14.06 13.66
CA PRO A 5 0.35 13.95 12.97
C PRO A 5 0.12 13.51 11.53
N ASP A 6 0.85 14.12 10.60
CA ASP A 6 0.83 13.72 9.20
C ASP A 6 1.24 12.24 9.10
N GLN A 7 0.42 11.45 8.40
CA GLN A 7 0.65 10.02 8.28
C GLN A 7 2.01 9.77 7.59
N PRO A 8 2.89 8.92 8.14
CA PRO A 8 4.09 8.51 7.42
C PRO A 8 3.74 7.67 6.19
N GLU A 9 4.60 7.73 5.16
CA GLU A 9 4.45 6.91 3.96
C GLU A 9 4.67 5.42 4.29
N MET A 10 3.69 4.59 3.93
CA MET A 10 3.78 3.15 4.09
C MET A 10 4.15 2.50 2.76
N HIS A 11 5.16 1.62 2.76
CA HIS A 11 5.59 0.92 1.55
C HIS A 11 4.98 -0.48 1.47
N LEU A 12 4.21 -0.71 0.42
CA LEU A 12 3.68 -2.01 0.07
C LEU A 12 4.62 -2.70 -0.92
N ARG A 13 5.22 -3.82 -0.49
CA ARG A 13 6.02 -4.71 -1.34
C ARG A 13 5.25 -6.00 -1.59
N PRO A 14 4.49 -6.11 -2.68
CA PRO A 14 3.82 -7.36 -3.04
C PRO A 14 4.86 -8.43 -3.41
N ASN A 15 4.49 -9.71 -3.30
CA ASN A 15 5.28 -10.82 -3.81
C ASN A 15 4.85 -11.14 -5.26
N LYS A 16 5.78 -11.49 -6.14
CA LYS A 16 5.54 -11.78 -7.57
C LYS A 16 4.45 -12.82 -7.83
N LEU A 17 4.27 -13.78 -6.92
CA LEU A 17 3.28 -14.86 -7.04
C LEU A 17 1.87 -14.44 -6.59
N VAL A 18 1.71 -13.26 -5.99
CA VAL A 18 0.42 -12.79 -5.48
C VAL A 18 -0.40 -12.18 -6.60
N ALA A 19 -1.66 -12.63 -6.72
CA ALA A 19 -2.60 -12.07 -7.68
C ALA A 19 -2.88 -10.58 -7.38
N TYR A 20 -2.96 -9.76 -8.43
CA TYR A 20 -3.25 -8.33 -8.33
C TYR A 20 -4.50 -8.01 -7.49
N LYS A 21 -5.56 -8.83 -7.63
CA LYS A 21 -6.80 -8.67 -6.85
C LYS A 21 -6.55 -8.67 -5.34
N THR A 22 -5.64 -9.51 -4.88
CA THR A 22 -5.26 -9.59 -3.47
C THR A 22 -4.54 -8.32 -3.03
N VAL A 23 -3.58 -7.83 -3.84
CA VAL A 23 -2.88 -6.56 -3.59
C VAL A 23 -3.87 -5.39 -3.51
N ALA A 24 -4.81 -5.31 -4.46
CA ALA A 24 -5.85 -4.30 -4.50
C ALA A 24 -6.78 -4.36 -3.26
N SER A 25 -7.11 -5.58 -2.79
CA SER A 25 -7.94 -5.75 -1.59
C SER A 25 -7.25 -5.25 -0.32
N VAL A 26 -5.94 -5.47 -0.19
CA VAL A 26 -5.13 -4.97 0.93
C VAL A 26 -5.06 -3.44 0.89
N MET A 27 -4.83 -2.86 -0.29
CA MET A 27 -4.84 -1.40 -0.49
C MET A 27 -6.18 -0.78 -0.11
N ALA A 28 -7.29 -1.39 -0.54
CA ALA A 28 -8.63 -0.93 -0.19
C ALA A 28 -8.90 -1.00 1.32
N ALA A 29 -8.48 -2.08 1.98
CA ALA A 29 -8.62 -2.23 3.43
C ALA A 29 -7.78 -1.18 4.19
N ALA A 30 -6.53 -0.96 3.78
CA ALA A 30 -5.64 0.03 4.39
C ALA A 30 -6.23 1.46 4.28
N GLN A 31 -6.71 1.84 3.09
CA GLN A 31 -7.37 3.14 2.90
C GLN A 31 -8.63 3.28 3.78
N ARG A 32 -9.42 2.22 3.93
CA ARG A 32 -10.62 2.20 4.81
C ARG A 32 -10.27 2.40 6.28
N LEU A 33 -9.07 1.99 6.69
CA LEU A 33 -8.52 2.17 8.03
C LEU A 33 -7.81 3.52 8.22
N GLY A 34 -7.85 4.41 7.22
CA GLY A 34 -7.23 5.73 7.28
C GLY A 34 -5.75 5.76 6.84
N VAL A 35 -5.20 4.64 6.38
CA VAL A 35 -3.84 4.56 5.81
C VAL A 35 -3.93 4.94 4.34
N THR A 36 -3.74 6.21 4.04
CA THR A 36 -3.95 6.79 2.70
C THR A 36 -2.64 7.07 1.96
N LYS A 37 -1.55 7.33 2.68
CA LYS A 37 -0.21 7.48 2.09
C LYS A 37 0.49 6.13 1.95
N ILE A 38 0.23 5.45 0.83
CA ILE A 38 0.83 4.15 0.51
C ILE A 38 1.60 4.24 -0.81
N GLY A 39 2.90 3.94 -0.77
CA GLY A 39 3.76 3.77 -1.94
C GLY A 39 3.93 2.29 -2.29
N MET A 40 3.94 1.96 -3.58
CA MET A 40 4.27 0.61 -4.05
C MET A 40 5.76 0.52 -4.35
N VAL A 41 6.42 -0.50 -3.82
CA VAL A 41 7.87 -0.74 -4.01
C VAL A 41 8.13 -2.16 -4.49
N GLY A 42 9.26 -2.38 -5.17
CA GLY A 42 9.57 -3.69 -5.74
C GLY A 42 8.76 -4.00 -6.99
N ASN A 43 8.25 -2.99 -7.70
CA ASN A 43 7.55 -3.19 -8.98
C ASN A 43 8.47 -3.79 -10.07
N GLU A 44 9.79 -3.70 -9.87
CA GLU A 44 10.81 -4.35 -10.69
C GLU A 44 10.64 -5.88 -10.81
N GLN A 45 10.03 -6.55 -9.83
CA GLN A 45 9.80 -8.00 -9.91
C GLN A 45 8.72 -8.38 -10.95
N PHE A 46 7.93 -7.42 -11.44
CA PHE A 46 6.87 -7.62 -12.44
C PHE A 46 7.27 -7.20 -13.86
N VAL A 47 8.47 -6.63 -14.04
CA VAL A 47 9.04 -6.33 -15.36
C VAL A 47 9.77 -7.59 -15.82
N ASP A 48 9.18 -8.32 -16.75
CA ASP A 48 9.83 -9.39 -17.53
C ASP A 48 9.84 -8.93 -19.00
#